data_AF-A0AB38Q0Q5-F1
#
_entry.id   AF-A0AB38Q0Q5-F1
#
_cell.length_a   1.000
_cell.length_b   1.000
_cell.length_c   1.000
_cell.angle_alpha   90.00
_cell.angle_beta   90.00
_cell.angle_gamma   90.00
#
_symmetry.space_group_name_H-M   'P 1'
#
loop_
_entity.id
_entity.type
_entity.pdbx_description
1 polymer ?
#
loop_
_entity_poly.entity_id
_entity_poly.type
_entity_poly.pdbx_seq_one_letter_code
_entity_poly.pdbx_strand_id
1 'polypeptide(L)'
;MNKNTVILLSKVKQSLELRSLTNNSFKTFLITLLSLTLLFSISCSNEGTTGGEVNGGGSISVSEEANNSKDITVVSSSSSVYSAGTVGFSVSGASDYDVSIQSVDSGSNPLTLDASDFSYTKSTKELTLSSSGITKFKSATLTETTAYKYTITFKFADSSDASKETTANVTINLYKAKVITKTEIEDMIKSMKTVRVDDSSYKNVAQFTFSSTTFSANTPNFNASNIGSTEKNIKFSKSSGRIWTGEAIKETSNYKTYFSGLNIYHKEPLVVGANCTFYFRFTLKGGYALSSEVAHITSDGLSIQLKLSSVNSQGWE
;
A
#
# COMPACT_ATOMS: atom_id res chain seq x y z
N MET A 1 9.07 -49.37 -42.25
CA MET A 1 9.06 -48.56 -41.00
C MET A 1 8.22 -49.31 -39.97
N ASN A 2 8.81 -49.71 -38.84
CA ASN A 2 8.15 -50.59 -37.85
C ASN A 2 6.99 -49.84 -37.14
N LYS A 3 5.81 -50.48 -36.98
CA LYS A 3 4.61 -49.92 -36.34
C LYS A 3 4.90 -49.30 -34.96
N ASN A 4 5.84 -49.87 -34.21
CA ASN A 4 6.22 -49.37 -32.89
C ASN A 4 6.95 -48.02 -32.94
N THR A 5 7.69 -47.72 -34.02
CA THR A 5 8.40 -46.45 -34.19
C THR A 5 7.44 -45.30 -34.49
N VAL A 6 6.36 -45.56 -35.23
CA VAL A 6 5.33 -44.57 -35.56
C VAL A 6 4.51 -44.16 -34.32
N ILE A 7 4.23 -45.12 -33.43
CA ILE A 7 3.50 -44.86 -32.17
C ILE A 7 4.36 -44.07 -31.17
N LEU A 8 5.67 -44.30 -31.13
CA LEU A 8 6.56 -43.52 -30.25
C LEU A 8 6.65 -42.06 -30.71
N LEU A 9 6.79 -41.83 -32.03
CA LEU A 9 6.88 -40.49 -32.61
C LEU A 9 5.57 -39.69 -32.43
N SER A 10 4.41 -40.34 -32.53
CA SER A 10 3.12 -39.67 -32.31
C SER A 10 2.91 -39.26 -30.84
N LYS A 11 3.31 -40.10 -29.88
CA LYS A 11 3.26 -39.79 -28.44
C LYS A 11 4.19 -38.66 -28.04
N VAL A 12 5.40 -38.62 -28.59
CA VAL A 12 6.37 -37.54 -28.34
C VAL A 12 5.86 -36.21 -28.91
N LYS A 13 5.28 -36.23 -30.11
CA LYS A 13 4.68 -35.03 -30.73
C LYS A 13 3.49 -34.49 -29.93
N GLN A 14 2.59 -35.37 -29.47
CA GLN A 14 1.47 -34.97 -28.60
C GLN A 14 1.95 -34.39 -27.25
N SER A 15 2.98 -34.97 -26.63
CA SER A 15 3.58 -34.43 -25.39
C SER A 15 4.18 -33.03 -25.58
N LEU A 16 4.82 -32.77 -26.72
CA LEU A 16 5.42 -31.47 -27.02
C LEU A 16 4.37 -30.41 -27.35
N GLU A 17 3.32 -30.76 -28.11
CA GLU A 17 2.21 -29.84 -28.39
C GLU A 17 1.42 -29.51 -27.12
N LEU A 18 1.17 -30.50 -26.24
CA LEU A 18 0.51 -30.27 -24.96
C LEU A 18 1.32 -29.33 -24.05
N ARG A 19 2.65 -29.45 -24.03
CA ARG A 19 3.57 -28.55 -23.28
C ARG A 19 3.63 -27.13 -23.89
N SER A 20 3.54 -27.01 -25.20
CA SER A 20 3.47 -25.71 -25.90
C SER A 20 2.15 -24.99 -25.61
N LEU A 21 1.03 -25.72 -25.67
CA LEU A 21 -0.31 -25.21 -25.36
C LEU A 21 -0.42 -24.79 -23.89
N THR A 22 0.11 -25.57 -22.93
CA THR A 22 0.08 -25.22 -21.49
C THR A 22 0.97 -24.01 -21.17
N ASN A 23 2.17 -23.90 -21.75
CA ASN A 23 3.04 -22.75 -21.45
C ASN A 23 2.51 -21.43 -22.04
N ASN A 24 1.94 -21.45 -23.24
CA ASN A 24 1.38 -20.24 -23.85
C ASN A 24 0.04 -19.86 -23.21
N SER A 25 -0.84 -20.83 -22.93
CA SER A 25 -2.10 -20.54 -22.24
C SER A 25 -1.89 -20.11 -20.79
N PHE A 26 -0.89 -20.64 -20.07
CA PHE A 26 -0.57 -20.21 -18.71
C PHE A 26 0.06 -18.82 -18.68
N LYS A 27 0.92 -18.45 -19.65
CA LYS A 27 1.43 -17.08 -19.77
C LYS A 27 0.33 -16.09 -20.12
N THR A 28 -0.56 -16.43 -21.05
CA THR A 28 -1.71 -15.58 -21.38
C THR A 28 -2.66 -15.46 -20.20
N PHE A 29 -2.93 -16.56 -19.48
CA PHE A 29 -3.73 -16.58 -18.25
C PHE A 29 -3.09 -15.78 -17.12
N LEU A 30 -1.76 -15.83 -16.96
CA LEU A 30 -1.05 -15.06 -15.94
C LEU A 30 -1.01 -13.57 -16.29
N ILE A 31 -0.87 -13.20 -17.56
CA ILE A 31 -0.93 -11.81 -18.04
C ILE A 31 -2.35 -11.27 -17.93
N THR A 32 -3.38 -12.03 -18.29
CA THR A 32 -4.78 -11.63 -18.10
C THR A 32 -5.16 -11.57 -16.62
N LEU A 33 -4.64 -12.47 -15.77
CA LEU A 33 -4.86 -12.42 -14.32
C LEU A 33 -4.12 -11.24 -13.69
N LEU A 34 -2.89 -10.93 -14.11
CA LEU A 34 -2.15 -9.73 -13.66
C LEU A 34 -2.90 -8.46 -14.07
N SER A 35 -3.32 -8.35 -15.32
CA SER A 35 -4.10 -7.20 -15.79
C SER A 35 -5.47 -7.12 -15.12
N LEU A 36 -6.14 -8.25 -14.82
CA LEU A 36 -7.39 -8.26 -14.08
C LEU A 36 -7.22 -7.86 -12.60
N THR A 37 -6.11 -8.23 -11.95
CA THR A 37 -5.78 -7.77 -10.59
C THR A 37 -5.39 -6.29 -10.51
N LEU A 38 -4.87 -5.72 -11.60
CA LEU A 38 -4.63 -4.28 -11.72
C LEU A 38 -5.93 -3.47 -11.94
N LEU A 39 -7.04 -4.12 -12.31
CA LEU A 39 -8.36 -3.47 -12.47
C LEU A 39 -9.27 -3.56 -11.23
N PHE A 40 -8.93 -4.36 -10.20
CA PHE A 40 -9.82 -4.58 -9.04
C PHE A 40 -9.29 -4.07 -7.68
N SER A 41 -8.36 -3.12 -7.67
CA SER A 41 -8.03 -2.34 -6.46
C SER A 41 -8.65 -0.93 -6.44
N ILE A 42 -9.50 -0.59 -7.41
CA ILE A 42 -10.48 0.48 -7.24
C ILE A 42 -11.60 -0.09 -6.37
N SER A 43 -11.39 -0.03 -5.06
CA SER A 43 -12.48 -0.21 -4.12
C SER A 43 -13.54 0.84 -4.46
N CYS A 44 -14.67 0.39 -4.99
CA CYS A 44 -15.88 1.17 -5.12
C CYS A 44 -16.33 1.65 -3.73
N SER A 45 -15.83 2.80 -3.31
CA SER A 45 -16.66 3.76 -2.58
C SER A 45 -17.46 4.50 -3.64
N ASN A 46 -18.58 3.91 -4.05
CA ASN A 46 -19.56 4.57 -4.88
C ASN A 46 -20.33 5.56 -3.99
N GLU A 47 -19.75 6.73 -3.76
CA GLU A 47 -20.51 7.94 -3.47
C GLU A 47 -20.32 8.84 -4.69
N GLY A 48 -21.43 9.16 -5.34
CA GLY A 48 -21.49 9.59 -6.72
C GLY A 48 -20.48 10.68 -7.11
N THR A 49 -19.64 10.36 -8.09
CA THR A 49 -19.05 11.39 -8.94
C THR A 49 -20.17 11.93 -9.83
N THR A 50 -20.95 12.87 -9.32
CA THR A 50 -21.69 13.78 -10.21
C THR A 50 -20.63 14.55 -10.98
N GLY A 51 -20.45 14.20 -12.26
CA GLY A 51 -19.73 15.07 -13.18
C GLY A 51 -20.37 16.44 -13.11
N GLY A 52 -19.62 17.43 -12.62
CA GLY A 52 -20.05 18.81 -12.65
C GLY A 52 -20.13 19.24 -14.12
N GLU A 53 -21.35 19.47 -14.60
CA GLU A 53 -21.58 20.12 -15.90
C GLU A 53 -20.95 21.52 -15.88
N VAL A 54 -20.09 21.77 -16.88
CA VAL A 54 -19.40 23.03 -17.10
C VAL A 54 -20.31 23.95 -17.90
N ASN A 55 -20.90 24.96 -17.26
CA ASN A 55 -21.65 26.01 -17.95
C ASN A 55 -20.74 27.21 -18.29
N GLY A 56 -20.50 27.44 -19.59
CA GLY A 56 -20.26 28.79 -20.15
C GLY A 56 -18.86 29.14 -20.66
N GLY A 57 -18.73 29.26 -22.00
CA GLY A 57 -17.97 30.30 -22.72
C GLY A 57 -16.43 30.30 -22.65
N GLY A 58 -15.75 29.72 -23.66
CA GLY A 58 -14.34 30.01 -24.01
C GLY A 58 -13.32 29.88 -22.87
N SER A 59 -13.68 29.11 -21.85
CA SER A 59 -13.21 29.22 -20.47
C SER A 59 -12.11 28.22 -20.14
N ILE A 60 -11.34 28.53 -19.10
CA ILE A 60 -10.49 27.53 -18.45
C ILE A 60 -11.37 26.33 -18.09
N SER A 61 -10.92 25.14 -18.48
CA SER A 61 -11.55 23.89 -18.12
C SER A 61 -10.63 23.09 -17.20
N VAL A 62 -11.20 22.56 -16.12
CA VAL A 62 -10.49 21.84 -15.07
C VAL A 62 -11.13 20.48 -14.86
N SER A 63 -10.30 19.45 -14.77
CA SER A 63 -10.69 18.12 -14.30
C SER A 63 -9.72 17.62 -13.23
N GLU A 64 -10.22 16.81 -12.31
CA GLU A 64 -9.38 16.15 -11.31
C GLU A 64 -8.53 15.06 -11.97
N GLU A 65 -7.23 14.99 -11.64
CA GLU A 65 -6.35 13.93 -12.11
C GLU A 65 -6.63 12.58 -11.40
N ALA A 66 -6.20 11.48 -12.03
CA ALA A 66 -6.23 10.16 -11.41
C ALA A 66 -5.19 10.02 -10.28
N ASN A 67 -5.42 9.06 -9.38
CA ASN A 67 -4.53 8.69 -8.26
C ASN A 67 -4.36 9.75 -7.17
N ASN A 68 -5.33 10.65 -7.01
CA ASN A 68 -5.37 11.56 -5.87
C ASN A 68 -5.55 10.81 -4.54
N SER A 69 -4.93 11.33 -3.49
CA SER A 69 -5.16 10.94 -2.11
C SER A 69 -5.98 12.02 -1.43
N LYS A 70 -7.20 11.68 -1.02
CA LYS A 70 -8.16 12.63 -0.42
C LYS A 70 -8.15 12.60 1.10
N ASP A 71 -7.22 11.85 1.69
CA ASP A 71 -7.13 11.67 3.14
C ASP A 71 -6.04 12.59 3.72
N ILE A 72 -6.42 13.40 4.71
CA ILE A 72 -5.51 14.16 5.56
C ILE A 72 -5.56 13.54 6.96
N THR A 73 -4.41 13.10 7.47
CA THR A 73 -4.33 12.44 8.78
C THR A 73 -3.49 13.26 9.73
N VAL A 74 -4.03 13.53 10.92
CA VAL A 74 -3.38 14.38 11.93
C VAL A 74 -3.23 13.61 13.24
N VAL A 75 -2.03 13.63 13.81
CA VAL A 75 -1.75 13.14 15.16
C VAL A 75 -1.89 14.33 16.12
N SER A 76 -2.76 14.23 17.13
CA SER A 76 -3.10 15.37 18.01
C SER A 76 -1.89 15.99 18.73
N SER A 77 -0.84 15.22 19.01
CA SER A 77 0.39 15.73 19.64
C SER A 77 1.37 16.40 18.67
N SER A 78 1.15 16.32 17.34
CA SER A 78 2.07 16.82 16.32
C SER A 78 1.77 18.27 15.93
N SER A 79 2.80 19.07 15.60
CA SER A 79 2.64 20.42 15.03
C SER A 79 2.45 20.43 13.50
N SER A 80 2.52 19.27 12.86
CA SER A 80 2.27 19.06 11.43
C SER A 80 1.29 17.91 11.22
N VAL A 81 0.69 17.84 10.02
CA VAL A 81 -0.04 16.65 9.61
C VAL A 81 0.91 15.44 9.55
N TYR A 82 0.37 14.24 9.80
CA TYR A 82 1.11 12.99 9.62
C TYR A 82 1.14 12.60 8.14
N SER A 83 0.02 12.79 7.44
CA SER A 83 -0.09 12.62 5.99
C SER A 83 -0.97 13.72 5.42
N ALA A 84 -0.49 14.38 4.38
CA ALA A 84 -1.27 15.31 3.57
C ALA A 84 -2.05 14.56 2.48
N GLY A 85 -3.05 15.24 1.92
CA GLY A 85 -3.69 14.81 0.68
C GLY A 85 -2.85 15.19 -0.54
N THR A 86 -3.09 14.51 -1.65
CA THR A 86 -2.53 14.83 -2.96
C THR A 86 -3.68 15.03 -3.92
N VAL A 87 -3.88 16.27 -4.37
CA VAL A 87 -5.00 16.67 -5.22
C VAL A 87 -4.45 17.36 -6.48
N GLY A 88 -4.35 16.60 -7.56
CA GLY A 88 -3.95 17.05 -8.88
C GLY A 88 -5.13 17.47 -9.75
N PHE A 89 -4.87 18.45 -10.63
CA PHE A 89 -5.84 18.96 -11.59
C PHE A 89 -5.21 19.06 -12.99
N SER A 90 -5.93 18.59 -13.99
CA SER A 90 -5.64 18.85 -15.40
C SER A 90 -6.38 20.11 -15.82
N VAL A 91 -5.63 21.13 -16.25
CA VAL A 91 -6.17 22.44 -16.63
C VAL A 91 -5.89 22.69 -18.11
N SER A 92 -6.91 23.15 -18.83
CA SER A 92 -6.83 23.50 -20.25
C SER A 92 -7.47 24.86 -20.51
N GLY A 93 -7.10 25.51 -21.62
CA GLY A 93 -7.61 26.84 -21.98
C GLY A 93 -6.80 28.02 -21.43
N ALA A 94 -5.71 27.76 -20.71
CA ALA A 94 -4.72 28.75 -20.26
C ALA A 94 -3.29 28.21 -20.44
N SER A 95 -2.34 29.11 -20.67
CA SER A 95 -0.91 28.76 -20.78
C SER A 95 -0.23 28.62 -19.41
N ASP A 96 -0.70 29.40 -18.43
CA ASP A 96 -0.43 29.25 -17.01
C ASP A 96 -1.68 29.69 -16.21
N TYR A 97 -1.75 29.30 -14.94
CA TYR A 97 -2.88 29.57 -14.08
C TYR A 97 -2.48 29.66 -12.60
N ASP A 98 -3.21 30.46 -11.86
CA ASP A 98 -3.18 30.47 -10.41
C ASP A 98 -4.26 29.55 -9.85
N VAL A 99 -3.95 28.89 -8.73
CA VAL A 99 -4.87 28.01 -8.01
C VAL A 99 -4.87 28.37 -6.54
N SER A 100 -6.06 28.54 -5.99
CA SER A 100 -6.27 28.92 -4.59
C SER A 100 -7.49 28.21 -4.01
N ILE A 101 -7.56 28.13 -2.68
CA ILE A 101 -8.75 27.64 -1.99
C ILE A 101 -9.71 28.82 -1.81
N GLN A 102 -10.88 28.73 -2.43
CA GLN A 102 -11.90 29.78 -2.36
C GLN A 102 -12.75 29.65 -1.10
N SER A 103 -13.19 28.42 -0.80
CA SER A 103 -14.05 28.15 0.35
C SER A 103 -13.94 26.69 0.78
N VAL A 104 -14.42 26.43 2.00
CA VAL A 104 -14.52 25.09 2.58
C VAL A 104 -15.92 24.93 3.15
N ASP A 105 -16.61 23.89 2.73
CA ASP A 105 -17.85 23.43 3.36
C ASP A 105 -17.50 22.32 4.37
N SER A 106 -17.76 22.63 5.65
CA SER A 106 -17.56 21.71 6.77
C SER A 106 -18.73 20.75 6.97
N GLY A 107 -19.84 20.91 6.24
CA GLY A 107 -21.06 20.14 6.42
C GLY A 107 -21.54 20.15 7.87
N SER A 108 -21.91 18.97 8.38
CA SER A 108 -22.32 18.79 9.78
C SER A 108 -21.18 18.30 10.69
N ASN A 109 -19.92 18.54 10.32
CA ASN A 109 -18.79 18.11 11.14
C ASN A 109 -18.71 18.88 12.46
N PRO A 110 -18.21 18.25 13.55
CA PRO A 110 -18.01 18.90 14.84
C PRO A 110 -16.88 19.94 14.86
N LEU A 111 -16.05 19.98 13.82
CA LEU A 111 -14.99 20.96 13.63
C LEU A 111 -15.32 21.79 12.40
N THR A 112 -15.45 23.10 12.57
CA THR A 112 -15.62 24.03 11.46
C THR A 112 -14.26 24.55 11.01
N LEU A 113 -13.97 24.37 9.72
CA LEU A 113 -12.77 24.89 9.07
C LEU A 113 -13.17 25.80 7.90
N ASP A 114 -12.34 26.79 7.63
CA ASP A 114 -12.49 27.71 6.50
C ASP A 114 -11.28 27.61 5.55
N ALA A 115 -11.30 28.39 4.46
CA ALA A 115 -10.25 28.36 3.44
C ALA A 115 -8.84 28.62 4.00
N SER A 116 -8.71 29.45 5.04
CA SER A 116 -7.41 29.81 5.63
C SER A 116 -6.81 28.70 6.51
N ASP A 117 -7.64 27.72 6.91
CA ASP A 117 -7.20 26.56 7.68
C ASP A 117 -6.52 25.48 6.84
N PHE A 118 -6.51 25.66 5.51
CA PHE A 118 -5.87 24.76 4.58
C PHE A 118 -4.74 25.47 3.82
N SER A 119 -3.83 24.66 3.31
CA SER A 119 -2.77 25.10 2.41
C SER A 119 -2.72 24.15 1.22
N TYR A 120 -2.53 24.71 0.03
CA TYR A 120 -2.37 23.95 -1.21
C TYR A 120 -1.12 24.39 -1.95
N THR A 121 -0.32 23.43 -2.42
CA THR A 121 0.89 23.70 -3.20
C THR A 121 0.76 23.10 -4.60
N LYS A 122 0.60 23.94 -5.64
CA LYS A 122 0.41 23.53 -7.05
C LYS A 122 1.49 22.57 -7.55
N SER A 123 2.76 22.83 -7.26
CA SER A 123 3.90 22.06 -7.80
C SER A 123 3.99 20.64 -7.25
N THR A 124 3.64 20.45 -5.98
CA THR A 124 3.63 19.14 -5.32
C THR A 124 2.25 18.51 -5.27
N LYS A 125 1.20 19.27 -5.62
CA LYS A 125 -0.22 18.90 -5.51
C LYS A 125 -0.65 18.61 -4.07
N GLU A 126 0.14 19.04 -3.09
CA GLU A 126 -0.10 18.75 -1.69
C GLU A 126 -1.20 19.65 -1.13
N LEU A 127 -2.21 19.02 -0.53
CA LEU A 127 -3.28 19.67 0.23
C LEU A 127 -3.15 19.27 1.71
N THR A 128 -2.99 20.25 2.57
CA THR A 128 -2.73 20.04 4.00
C THR A 128 -3.48 21.04 4.87
N LEU A 129 -3.47 20.85 6.18
CA LEU A 129 -3.89 21.88 7.13
C LEU A 129 -2.78 22.92 7.30
N SER A 130 -3.18 24.19 7.36
CA SER A 130 -2.30 25.28 7.80
C SER A 130 -2.07 25.21 9.31
N SER A 131 -1.18 26.05 9.83
CA SER A 131 -0.95 26.16 11.28
C SER A 131 -2.21 26.55 12.06
N SER A 132 -3.09 27.39 11.50
CA SER A 132 -4.37 27.74 12.12
C SER A 132 -5.31 26.54 12.13
N GLY A 133 -5.39 25.81 11.01
CA GLY A 133 -6.20 24.59 10.89
C GLY A 133 -5.77 23.52 11.90
N ILE A 134 -4.46 23.30 12.06
CA ILE A 134 -3.92 22.37 13.06
C ILE A 134 -4.29 22.82 14.49
N THR A 135 -4.24 24.12 14.77
CA THR A 135 -4.61 24.67 16.09
C THR A 135 -6.09 24.44 16.41
N LYS A 136 -6.98 24.72 15.45
CA LYS A 136 -8.42 24.42 15.58
C LYS A 136 -8.65 22.92 15.75
N PHE A 137 -8.00 22.10 14.93
CA PHE A 137 -8.08 20.64 14.99
C PHE A 137 -7.73 20.08 16.37
N LYS A 138 -6.61 20.54 16.97
CA LYS A 138 -6.18 20.09 18.30
C LYS A 138 -7.15 20.47 19.41
N SER A 139 -7.89 21.56 19.22
CA SER A 139 -8.88 22.06 20.19
C SER A 139 -10.22 21.32 20.07
N ALA A 140 -10.47 20.63 18.96
CA ALA A 140 -11.71 19.90 18.73
C ALA A 140 -11.71 18.52 19.38
N THR A 141 -12.90 18.10 19.85
CA THR A 141 -13.12 16.75 20.35
C THR A 141 -13.54 15.85 19.19
N LEU A 142 -12.57 15.18 18.58
CA LEU A 142 -12.78 14.24 17.47
C LEU A 142 -12.53 12.80 17.92
N THR A 143 -13.26 11.88 17.29
CA THR A 143 -13.12 10.44 17.45
C THR A 143 -12.03 9.94 16.49
N GLU A 144 -11.13 9.10 17.01
CA GLU A 144 -10.06 8.52 16.19
C GLU A 144 -10.62 7.68 15.04
N THR A 145 -9.89 7.62 13.94
CA THR A 145 -10.22 6.83 12.72
C THR A 145 -11.53 7.20 12.02
N THR A 146 -12.29 8.16 12.54
CA THR A 146 -13.51 8.67 11.91
C THR A 146 -13.14 9.62 10.78
N ALA A 147 -13.69 9.36 9.59
CA ALA A 147 -13.55 10.23 8.43
C ALA A 147 -14.49 11.43 8.55
N TYR A 148 -13.95 12.63 8.74
CA TYR A 148 -14.72 13.87 8.70
C TYR A 148 -14.61 14.47 7.30
N LYS A 149 -15.72 14.50 6.56
CA LYS A 149 -15.74 14.91 5.14
C LYS A 149 -15.85 16.42 4.99
N TYR A 150 -14.95 17.05 4.25
CA TYR A 150 -15.00 18.48 3.91
C TYR A 150 -15.00 18.62 2.39
N THR A 151 -15.77 19.57 1.86
CA THR A 151 -15.71 19.92 0.43
C THR A 151 -14.92 21.20 0.28
N ILE A 152 -13.80 21.13 -0.43
CA ILE A 152 -12.95 22.28 -0.72
C ILE A 152 -13.25 22.76 -2.13
N THR A 153 -13.62 24.03 -2.26
CA THR A 153 -13.77 24.68 -3.56
C THR A 153 -12.46 25.36 -3.92
N PHE A 154 -11.82 24.85 -4.97
CA PHE A 154 -10.64 25.45 -5.57
C PHE A 154 -11.06 26.43 -6.65
N LYS A 155 -10.41 27.60 -6.68
CA LYS A 155 -10.53 28.59 -7.75
C LYS A 155 -9.28 28.56 -8.62
N PHE A 156 -9.50 28.54 -9.93
CA PHE A 156 -8.50 28.60 -10.98
C PHE A 156 -8.69 29.88 -11.77
N ALA A 157 -7.62 30.64 -12.00
CA ALA A 157 -7.66 31.87 -12.79
C ALA A 157 -6.50 31.88 -13.81
N ASP A 158 -6.77 32.32 -15.04
CA ASP A 158 -5.72 32.51 -16.05
C ASP A 158 -4.76 33.60 -15.56
N SER A 159 -3.47 33.29 -15.45
CA SER A 159 -2.48 34.26 -14.98
C SER A 159 -2.34 35.46 -15.94
N SER A 160 -2.77 35.31 -17.21
CA SER A 160 -2.76 36.39 -18.21
C SER A 160 -4.08 37.15 -18.32
N ASP A 161 -5.18 36.59 -17.81
CA ASP A 161 -6.52 37.18 -17.88
C ASP A 161 -7.40 36.68 -16.71
N ALA A 162 -7.32 37.37 -15.59
CA ALA A 162 -8.05 37.00 -14.37
C ALA A 162 -9.59 36.95 -14.54
N SER A 163 -10.16 37.48 -15.64
CA SER A 163 -11.58 37.33 -15.94
C SER A 163 -11.95 35.91 -16.38
N LYS A 164 -10.97 35.13 -16.84
CA LYS A 164 -11.11 33.70 -17.12
C LYS A 164 -10.82 32.91 -15.86
N GLU A 165 -11.89 32.59 -15.15
CA GLU A 165 -11.82 31.79 -13.94
C GLU A 165 -12.82 30.64 -13.97
N THR A 166 -12.52 29.61 -13.20
CA THR A 166 -13.42 28.48 -12.96
C THR A 166 -13.16 27.89 -11.58
N THR A 167 -14.04 27.00 -11.14
CA THR A 167 -13.93 26.35 -9.84
C THR A 167 -14.06 24.84 -9.96
N ALA A 168 -13.36 24.12 -9.09
CA ALA A 168 -13.53 22.69 -8.93
C ALA A 168 -13.73 22.34 -7.45
N ASN A 169 -14.67 21.44 -7.17
CA ASN A 169 -14.93 20.96 -5.82
C ASN A 169 -14.22 19.62 -5.60
N VAL A 170 -13.52 19.51 -4.47
CA VAL A 170 -12.88 18.26 -4.05
C VAL A 170 -13.31 17.94 -2.63
N THR A 171 -13.95 16.79 -2.46
CA THR A 171 -14.27 16.25 -1.15
C THR A 171 -13.05 15.51 -0.59
N ILE A 172 -12.66 15.85 0.64
CA ILE A 172 -11.58 15.21 1.38
C ILE A 172 -12.10 14.56 2.65
N ASN A 173 -11.31 13.65 3.21
CA ASN A 173 -11.50 13.12 4.56
C ASN A 173 -10.40 13.65 5.47
N LEU A 174 -10.78 14.26 6.59
CA LEU A 174 -9.86 14.63 7.66
C LEU A 174 -10.00 13.63 8.80
N TYR A 175 -8.87 13.12 9.31
CA TYR A 175 -8.85 12.14 10.38
C TYR A 175 -8.05 12.61 11.59
N LYS A 176 -8.59 12.31 12.78
CA LYS A 176 -7.77 12.13 13.97
C LYS A 176 -7.17 10.73 13.96
N ALA A 177 -5.84 10.69 13.93
CA ALA A 177 -5.11 9.45 13.81
C ALA A 177 -5.21 8.62 15.09
N LYS A 178 -5.44 7.31 14.95
CA LYS A 178 -4.97 6.33 15.94
C LYS A 178 -3.50 6.03 15.66
N VAL A 179 -2.63 6.31 16.62
CA VAL A 179 -1.19 6.02 16.51
C VAL A 179 -0.95 4.54 16.83
N ILE A 180 -0.39 3.82 15.87
CA ILE A 180 0.03 2.43 16.01
C ILE A 180 1.42 2.41 16.66
N THR A 181 1.47 1.75 17.80
CA THR A 181 2.66 1.64 18.63
C THR A 181 3.57 0.51 18.17
N LYS A 182 4.84 0.56 18.61
CA LYS A 182 5.77 -0.58 18.49
C LYS A 182 5.16 -1.88 19.04
N THR A 183 4.52 -1.82 20.20
CA THR A 183 3.90 -3.00 20.85
C THR A 183 2.82 -3.61 19.96
N GLU A 184 1.97 -2.79 19.33
CA GLU A 184 0.95 -3.32 18.41
C GLU A 184 1.56 -3.97 17.16
N ILE A 185 2.70 -3.48 16.66
CA ILE A 185 3.45 -4.14 15.57
C ILE A 185 4.09 -5.45 16.06
N GLU A 186 4.65 -5.50 17.26
CA GLU A 186 5.13 -6.74 17.87
C GLU A 186 4.03 -7.77 18.00
N ASP A 187 2.88 -7.38 18.54
CA ASP A 187 1.74 -8.26 18.75
C ASP A 187 1.19 -8.78 17.42
N MET A 188 1.15 -7.94 16.39
CA MET A 188 0.83 -8.36 15.03
C MET A 188 1.75 -9.51 14.59
N ILE A 189 3.07 -9.35 14.69
CA ILE A 189 4.02 -10.38 14.26
C ILE A 189 3.95 -11.63 15.14
N LYS A 190 3.79 -11.49 16.46
CA LYS A 190 3.61 -12.63 17.38
C LYS A 190 2.34 -13.44 17.07
N SER A 191 1.29 -12.78 16.58
CA SER A 191 0.01 -13.41 16.24
C SER A 191 -0.01 -14.15 14.90
N MET A 192 1.05 -14.04 14.10
CA MET A 192 1.13 -14.76 12.82
C MET A 192 1.01 -16.27 13.03
N LYS A 193 0.27 -16.93 12.14
CA LYS A 193 0.29 -18.39 12.07
C LYS A 193 1.68 -18.90 11.68
N THR A 194 1.92 -20.18 11.92
CA THR A 194 3.16 -20.84 11.50
C THR A 194 3.42 -20.62 10.01
N VAL A 195 4.55 -20.00 9.71
CA VAL A 195 5.02 -19.83 8.34
C VAL A 195 5.65 -21.14 7.90
N ARG A 196 5.17 -21.69 6.79
CA ARG A 196 5.66 -22.93 6.18
C ARG A 196 6.41 -22.56 4.91
N VAL A 197 7.68 -22.91 4.82
CA VAL A 197 8.53 -22.59 3.67
C VAL A 197 8.94 -23.87 2.98
N ASP A 198 8.62 -23.97 1.70
CA ASP A 198 8.87 -25.15 0.88
C ASP A 198 10.23 -25.07 0.17
N ASP A 199 10.82 -26.23 -0.10
CA ASP A 199 11.87 -26.35 -1.09
C ASP A 199 11.31 -26.26 -2.52
N SER A 200 12.19 -26.13 -3.51
CA SER A 200 11.78 -26.07 -4.92
C SER A 200 11.05 -27.34 -5.40
N SER A 201 11.19 -28.46 -4.69
CA SER A 201 10.53 -29.72 -4.99
C SER A 201 9.17 -29.90 -4.30
N TYR A 202 8.77 -29.00 -3.39
CA TYR A 202 7.57 -29.08 -2.55
C TYR A 202 7.47 -30.36 -1.70
N LYS A 203 8.62 -30.96 -1.35
CA LYS A 203 8.69 -32.18 -0.53
C LYS A 203 9.12 -31.88 0.89
N ASN A 204 9.92 -30.83 1.08
CA ASN A 204 10.48 -30.47 2.36
C ASN A 204 9.90 -29.14 2.82
N VAL A 205 9.54 -29.05 4.11
CA VAL A 205 8.94 -27.86 4.70
C VAL A 205 9.71 -27.43 5.95
N ALA A 206 10.28 -26.23 5.93
CA ALA A 206 10.74 -25.54 7.13
C ALA A 206 9.55 -24.81 7.78
N GLN A 207 9.51 -24.77 9.11
CA GLN A 207 8.41 -24.14 9.84
C GLN A 207 8.96 -23.09 10.80
N PHE A 208 8.29 -21.94 10.87
CA PHE A 208 8.70 -20.82 11.70
C PHE A 208 7.52 -20.29 12.50
N THR A 209 7.74 -20.04 13.79
CA THR A 209 6.77 -19.40 14.68
C THR A 209 7.35 -18.11 15.24
N PHE A 210 6.46 -17.18 15.61
CA PHE A 210 6.83 -15.83 16.02
C PHE A 210 6.31 -15.46 17.41
N SER A 211 5.63 -16.38 18.11
CA SER A 211 4.99 -16.11 19.40
C SER A 211 5.93 -15.56 20.49
N SER A 212 7.24 -15.79 20.38
CA SER A 212 8.26 -15.30 21.31
C SER A 212 9.18 -14.21 20.72
N THR A 213 8.90 -13.71 19.52
CA THR A 213 9.75 -12.70 18.88
C THR A 213 9.58 -11.33 19.53
N THR A 214 10.63 -10.51 19.48
CA THR A 214 10.64 -9.13 20.01
C THR A 214 11.13 -8.19 18.93
N PHE A 215 10.59 -6.97 18.87
CA PHE A 215 11.01 -6.01 17.85
C PHE A 215 12.40 -5.47 18.19
N SER A 216 13.26 -5.46 17.17
CA SER A 216 14.56 -4.81 17.14
C SER A 216 14.50 -3.57 16.25
N ALA A 217 15.07 -2.46 16.72
CA ALA A 217 15.27 -1.27 15.89
C ALA A 217 16.31 -1.50 14.77
N ASN A 218 17.20 -2.48 14.93
CA ASN A 218 18.17 -2.88 13.91
C ASN A 218 17.52 -3.81 12.87
N THR A 219 18.10 -3.86 11.67
CA THR A 219 17.80 -4.89 10.66
C THR A 219 18.55 -6.19 11.00
N PRO A 220 17.87 -7.35 11.09
CA PRO A 220 16.43 -7.57 10.92
C PRO A 220 15.59 -7.16 12.15
N ASN A 221 14.40 -6.61 11.92
CA ASN A 221 13.49 -6.17 13.00
C ASN A 221 12.95 -7.35 13.80
N PHE A 222 12.69 -8.49 13.12
CA PHE A 222 12.24 -9.73 13.75
C PHE A 222 13.05 -10.92 13.28
N ASN A 223 13.14 -11.93 14.14
CA ASN A 223 13.87 -13.16 13.86
C ASN A 223 13.02 -14.37 14.27
N ALA A 224 13.04 -15.43 13.46
CA ALA A 224 12.47 -16.73 13.79
C ALA A 224 13.40 -17.86 13.34
N SER A 225 13.46 -18.92 14.14
CA SER A 225 14.28 -20.11 13.84
C SER A 225 13.39 -21.27 13.38
N ASN A 226 13.92 -22.11 12.49
CA ASN A 226 13.21 -23.29 12.00
C ASN A 226 12.93 -24.28 13.15
N ILE A 227 11.68 -24.71 13.28
CA ILE A 227 11.21 -25.69 14.27
C ILE A 227 10.75 -27.03 13.65
N GLY A 228 10.67 -27.13 12.32
CA GLY A 228 9.90 -28.18 11.65
C GLY A 228 10.65 -29.15 10.73
N SER A 229 11.93 -28.89 10.41
CA SER A 229 12.70 -29.76 9.50
C SER A 229 14.04 -30.19 10.08
N THR A 230 14.21 -31.51 10.22
CA THR A 230 15.47 -32.18 10.58
C THR A 230 16.28 -32.64 9.36
N GLU A 231 15.72 -32.47 8.15
CA GLU A 231 16.35 -32.93 6.90
C GLU A 231 17.62 -32.14 6.60
N LYS A 232 18.65 -32.87 6.15
CA LYS A 232 19.99 -32.33 5.93
C LYS A 232 20.19 -31.91 4.47
N ASN A 233 21.02 -30.89 4.26
CA ASN A 233 21.44 -30.41 2.93
C ASN A 233 20.28 -29.96 2.01
N ILE A 234 19.18 -29.48 2.59
CA ILE A 234 18.03 -28.96 1.83
C ILE A 234 18.21 -27.47 1.52
N LYS A 235 17.77 -27.06 0.32
CA LYS A 235 17.66 -25.67 -0.09
C LYS A 235 16.20 -25.25 -0.13
N PHE A 236 15.84 -24.25 0.66
CA PHE A 236 14.49 -23.70 0.75
C PHE A 236 14.34 -22.47 -0.15
N SER A 237 13.18 -22.32 -0.77
CA SER A 237 12.93 -21.25 -1.74
C SER A 237 12.78 -19.90 -1.04
N LYS A 238 13.57 -18.91 -1.46
CA LYS A 238 13.35 -17.50 -1.05
C LYS A 238 11.97 -17.00 -1.45
N SER A 239 11.46 -17.43 -2.61
CA SER A 239 10.13 -17.03 -3.08
C SER A 239 9.04 -17.54 -2.14
N SER A 240 9.12 -18.83 -1.76
CA SER A 240 8.22 -19.45 -0.79
C SER A 240 8.29 -18.72 0.56
N GLY A 241 9.50 -18.45 1.08
CA GLY A 241 9.68 -17.70 2.33
C GLY A 241 9.05 -16.30 2.31
N ARG A 242 9.24 -15.57 1.21
CA ARG A 242 8.68 -14.23 0.99
C ARG A 242 7.15 -14.26 0.97
N ILE A 243 6.57 -15.16 0.17
CA ILE A 243 5.12 -15.27 -0.02
C ILE A 243 4.45 -15.68 1.28
N TRP A 244 4.88 -16.79 1.90
CA TRP A 244 4.20 -17.32 3.08
C TRP A 244 4.36 -16.46 4.33
N THR A 245 5.48 -15.74 4.47
CA THR A 245 5.62 -14.74 5.54
C THR A 245 4.67 -13.57 5.30
N GLY A 246 4.57 -13.09 4.05
CA GLY A 246 3.63 -12.01 3.69
C GLY A 246 2.17 -12.40 3.92
N GLU A 247 1.77 -13.61 3.54
CA GLU A 247 0.41 -14.12 3.80
C GLU A 247 0.14 -14.26 5.30
N ALA A 248 1.10 -14.78 6.08
CA ALA A 248 0.95 -14.88 7.53
C ALA A 248 0.75 -13.50 8.19
N ILE A 249 1.42 -12.44 7.72
CA ILE A 249 1.18 -11.05 8.15
C ILE A 249 -0.25 -10.64 7.80
N LYS A 250 -0.68 -10.84 6.55
CA LYS A 250 -2.01 -10.42 6.06
C LYS A 250 -3.17 -11.08 6.81
N GLU A 251 -2.95 -12.29 7.32
CA GLU A 251 -3.97 -13.02 8.06
C GLU A 251 -4.23 -12.46 9.46
N THR A 252 -3.27 -11.72 10.04
CA THR A 252 -3.41 -11.15 11.38
C THR A 252 -4.56 -10.15 11.46
N SER A 253 -5.22 -10.10 12.63
CA SER A 253 -6.27 -9.11 12.91
C SER A 253 -5.72 -7.69 12.84
N ASN A 254 -4.56 -7.43 13.45
CA ASN A 254 -3.91 -6.12 13.44
C ASN A 254 -3.63 -5.65 12.00
N TYR A 255 -3.15 -6.53 11.11
CA TYR A 255 -2.93 -6.14 9.72
C TYR A 255 -4.23 -5.65 9.07
N LYS A 256 -5.28 -6.46 9.18
CA LYS A 256 -6.60 -6.17 8.61
C LYS A 256 -7.22 -4.90 9.19
N THR A 257 -6.92 -4.57 10.44
CA THR A 257 -7.42 -3.35 11.08
C THR A 257 -6.67 -2.10 10.59
N TYR A 258 -5.34 -2.16 10.46
CA TYR A 258 -4.51 -0.96 10.32
C TYR A 258 -4.05 -0.66 8.90
N PHE A 259 -3.89 -1.69 8.05
CA PHE A 259 -3.21 -1.56 6.76
C PHE A 259 -4.12 -1.91 5.59
N SER A 260 -3.92 -1.21 4.48
CA SER A 260 -4.64 -1.39 3.21
C SER A 260 -3.81 -2.17 2.18
N GLY A 261 -2.50 -2.26 2.38
CA GLY A 261 -1.59 -2.92 1.45
C GLY A 261 -0.29 -3.43 2.09
N LEU A 262 0.29 -4.43 1.43
CA LEU A 262 1.58 -5.03 1.78
C LEU A 262 2.36 -5.32 0.50
N ASN A 263 3.42 -4.56 0.24
CA ASN A 263 4.36 -4.88 -0.83
C ASN A 263 5.38 -5.90 -0.31
N ILE A 264 5.14 -7.17 -0.66
CA ILE A 264 6.04 -8.28 -0.31
C ILE A 264 7.30 -8.31 -1.19
N TYR A 265 7.33 -7.57 -2.30
CA TYR A 265 8.46 -7.45 -3.23
C TYR A 265 9.21 -6.13 -3.06
N HIS A 266 9.14 -5.52 -1.87
CA HIS A 266 9.75 -4.20 -1.63
C HIS A 266 11.26 -4.17 -1.90
N LYS A 267 11.99 -5.21 -1.49
CA LYS A 267 13.44 -5.36 -1.67
C LYS A 267 13.81 -6.82 -1.84
N GLU A 268 14.93 -7.09 -2.52
CA GLU A 268 15.45 -8.44 -2.63
C GLU A 268 15.89 -9.02 -1.27
N PRO A 269 15.55 -10.29 -0.98
CA PRO A 269 15.94 -10.95 0.26
C PRO A 269 17.46 -11.07 0.38
N LEU A 270 17.96 -10.80 1.58
CA LEU A 270 19.38 -10.90 1.90
C LEU A 270 19.69 -12.26 2.52
N VAL A 271 20.45 -13.09 1.81
CA VAL A 271 20.89 -14.41 2.29
C VAL A 271 22.31 -14.32 2.85
N VAL A 272 22.49 -14.79 4.08
CA VAL A 272 23.81 -14.94 4.74
C VAL A 272 23.85 -16.30 5.43
N GLY A 273 24.53 -17.27 4.82
CA GLY A 273 24.57 -18.64 5.31
C GLY A 273 23.17 -19.27 5.38
N ALA A 274 22.77 -19.74 6.56
CA ALA A 274 21.46 -20.32 6.82
C ALA A 274 20.34 -19.28 7.06
N ASN A 275 20.68 -17.99 7.05
CA ASN A 275 19.74 -16.90 7.33
C ASN A 275 19.26 -16.25 6.03
N CYS A 276 17.96 -15.94 5.95
CA CYS A 276 17.40 -15.11 4.88
C CYS A 276 16.53 -14.01 5.48
N THR A 277 16.80 -12.76 5.11
CA THR A 277 16.06 -11.59 5.58
C THR A 277 15.15 -11.06 4.48
N PHE A 278 13.86 -10.99 4.76
CA PHE A 278 12.81 -10.48 3.89
C PHE A 278 12.39 -9.07 4.32
N TYR A 279 11.89 -8.27 3.38
CA TYR A 279 11.48 -6.87 3.61
C TYR A 279 10.06 -6.65 3.10
N PHE A 280 9.20 -6.11 3.95
CA PHE A 280 7.77 -5.91 3.66
C PHE A 280 7.39 -4.45 3.89
N ARG A 281 6.98 -3.74 2.83
CA ARG A 281 6.53 -2.34 2.94
C ARG A 281 5.01 -2.27 3.08
N PHE A 282 4.55 -1.61 4.13
CA PHE A 282 3.14 -1.49 4.46
C PHE A 282 2.52 -0.22 3.88
N THR A 283 1.22 -0.27 3.61
CA THR A 283 0.39 0.91 3.30
C THR A 283 -0.67 1.04 4.38
N LEU A 284 -0.75 2.20 5.03
CA LEU A 284 -1.73 2.47 6.09
C LEU A 284 -3.14 2.70 5.51
N LYS A 285 -4.16 2.40 6.30
CA LYS A 285 -5.51 2.92 6.07
C LYS A 285 -5.59 4.37 6.54
N GLY A 286 -6.52 5.14 5.97
CA GLY A 286 -6.87 6.48 6.44
C GLY A 286 -7.18 6.48 7.94
N GLY A 287 -6.72 7.51 8.64
CA GLY A 287 -6.92 7.64 10.10
C GLY A 287 -6.00 6.81 10.97
N TYR A 288 -4.99 6.14 10.42
CA TYR A 288 -3.92 5.52 11.18
C TYR A 288 -2.59 6.22 10.93
N ALA A 289 -1.77 6.29 11.98
CA ALA A 289 -0.40 6.80 11.94
C ALA A 289 0.53 5.80 12.64
N LEU A 290 1.83 5.87 12.36
CA LEU A 290 2.83 5.07 13.06
C LEU A 290 3.57 5.92 14.09
N SER A 291 3.85 5.33 15.24
CA SER A 291 4.84 5.86 16.17
C SER A 291 6.22 5.89 15.51
N SER A 292 7.08 6.82 15.93
CA SER A 292 8.41 7.04 15.34
C SER A 292 9.29 5.79 15.35
N GLU A 293 9.15 4.92 16.36
CA GLU A 293 9.89 3.67 16.50
C GLU A 293 9.65 2.66 15.37
N VAL A 294 8.51 2.76 14.68
CA VAL A 294 8.10 1.83 13.61
C VAL A 294 7.68 2.56 12.33
N ALA A 295 7.91 3.87 12.24
CA ALA A 295 7.51 4.67 11.08
C ALA A 295 8.19 4.22 9.78
N HIS A 296 9.36 3.59 9.86
CA HIS A 296 10.10 3.09 8.69
C HIS A 296 9.39 1.96 7.95
N ILE A 297 8.39 1.28 8.55
CA ILE A 297 7.72 0.14 7.88
C ILE A 297 6.90 0.55 6.65
N THR A 298 6.54 1.84 6.51
CA THR A 298 5.87 2.38 5.32
C THR A 298 6.84 2.97 4.29
N SER A 299 8.13 3.16 4.64
CA SER A 299 9.18 3.64 3.73
C SER A 299 10.15 2.50 3.33
N ASP A 300 11.00 2.09 4.27
CA ASP A 300 12.08 1.10 4.11
C ASP A 300 11.60 -0.35 4.33
N GLY A 301 10.41 -0.49 4.91
CA GLY A 301 9.78 -1.77 5.18
C GLY A 301 10.19 -2.41 6.50
N LEU A 302 9.33 -3.31 6.97
CA LEU A 302 9.61 -4.19 8.10
C LEU A 302 10.50 -5.35 7.63
N SER A 303 11.56 -5.63 8.36
CA SER A 303 12.48 -6.72 8.05
C SER A 303 12.28 -7.94 8.96
N ILE A 304 12.12 -9.12 8.37
CA ILE A 304 11.95 -10.40 9.08
C ILE A 304 13.00 -11.39 8.59
N GLN A 305 13.81 -11.92 9.51
CA GLN A 305 14.80 -12.95 9.22
C GLN A 305 14.30 -14.33 9.63
N LEU A 306 14.33 -15.26 8.67
CA LEU A 306 14.11 -16.69 8.89
C LEU A 306 15.46 -17.40 8.96
N LYS A 307 15.71 -18.13 10.03
CA LYS A 307 16.97 -18.85 10.31
C LYS A 307 16.76 -20.36 10.15
N LEU A 308 17.35 -20.94 9.11
CA LEU A 308 17.38 -22.38 8.92
C LEU A 308 18.43 -23.04 9.84
N SER A 309 18.36 -24.36 9.98
CA SER A 309 19.32 -25.09 10.82
C SER A 309 20.68 -25.19 10.12
N SER A 310 21.68 -24.48 10.64
CA SER A 310 23.07 -24.58 10.20
C SER A 310 23.68 -25.95 10.49
N VAL A 311 23.28 -26.59 11.59
CA VAL A 311 23.69 -27.95 11.98
C VAL A 311 23.26 -28.99 10.94
N ASN A 312 22.13 -28.75 10.26
CA ASN A 312 21.63 -29.62 9.19
C ASN A 312 22.10 -29.19 7.79
N SER A 313 23.05 -28.24 7.68
CA SER A 313 23.51 -27.71 6.39
C SER A 313 22.38 -27.21 5.48
N GLN A 314 21.27 -26.73 6.08
CA GLN A 314 20.16 -26.16 5.33
C GLN A 314 20.55 -24.79 4.78
N GLY A 315 19.96 -24.40 3.65
CA GLY A 315 20.21 -23.09 3.06
C GLY A 315 19.07 -22.57 2.20
N TRP A 316 19.31 -21.45 1.54
CA TRP A 316 18.35 -20.74 0.70
C TRP A 316 18.73 -20.80 -0.77
N GLU A 317 17.74 -20.85 -1.66
CA GLU A 317 17.89 -20.74 -3.11
C GLU A 317 16.89 -19.76 -3.74
#